data_AF-A0A2V9QKC5-F1
#
_entry.id   AF-A0A2V9QKC5-F1
#
_cell.length_a   1.000
_cell.length_b   1.000
_cell.length_c   1.000
_cell.angle_alpha   90.00
_cell.angle_beta   90.00
_cell.angle_gamma   90.00
#
_symmetry.space_group_name_H-M   'P 1'
#
loop_
_entity.id
_entity.type
_entity.pdbx_description
1 polymer ?
#
loop_
_entity_poly.entity_id
_entity_poly.type
_entity_poly.pdbx_seq_one_letter_code
_entity_poly.pdbx_strand_id
1 'polypeptide(L)' 'MNLTLSIDDEVVQQARRRAEAMGKSVNQLVREYLEQLAGKSDREAHIAELGELTRNSTGNSRGWKFNREEIHERR' A
#
# COMPACT_ATOMS: atom_id res chain seq x y z
N MET A 1 -21.66 1.35 9.89
CA MET A 1 -22.14 2.73 9.66
C MET A 1 -22.12 3.01 8.17
N ASN A 2 -23.08 3.79 7.68
CA ASN A 2 -23.13 4.24 6.28
C ASN A 2 -22.43 5.61 6.17
N LEU A 3 -21.62 5.78 5.13
CA LEU A 3 -20.89 7.02 4.84
C LEU A 3 -21.34 7.54 3.47
N THR A 4 -21.79 8.80 3.44
CA THR A 4 -22.10 9.52 2.20
C THR A 4 -21.03 10.57 1.97
N LEU A 5 -20.44 10.59 0.77
CA LEU A 5 -19.36 11.50 0.39
C LEU A 5 -19.83 12.33 -0.80
N SER A 6 -19.65 13.65 -0.73
CA SER A 6 -19.75 14.54 -1.88
C SER A 6 -18.36 14.70 -2.48
N ILE A 7 -18.20 14.27 -3.73
CA ILE A 7 -16.94 14.27 -4.47
C ILE A 7 -17.23 14.58 -5.92
N ASP A 8 -16.27 15.19 -6.59
CA ASP A 8 -16.36 15.50 -8.01
C ASP A 8 -16.54 14.22 -8.85
N ASP A 9 -17.45 14.27 -9.82
CA ASP A 9 -17.77 13.14 -10.70
C ASP A 9 -16.53 12.65 -11.48
N GLU A 10 -15.65 13.55 -11.92
CA GLU A 10 -14.43 13.17 -12.64
C GLU A 10 -13.51 12.32 -11.76
N VAL A 11 -13.43 12.67 -10.48
CA VAL A 11 -12.63 11.95 -9.49
C VAL A 11 -13.20 10.56 -9.26
N VAL A 12 -14.53 10.44 -9.13
CA VAL A 12 -15.21 9.14 -8.97
C VAL A 12 -14.98 8.24 -10.19
N GLN A 13 -15.03 8.79 -11.40
CA GLN A 13 -14.79 8.01 -12.63
C GLN A 13 -13.34 7.52 -12.72
N GLN A 14 -12.36 8.35 -12.35
CA GLN A 14 -10.96 7.91 -12.29
C GLN A 14 -10.74 6.85 -11.22
N ALA A 15 -11.33 7.03 -10.03
CA ALA A 15 -11.24 6.06 -8.94
C ALA A 15 -11.83 4.71 -9.35
N ARG A 16 -12.97 4.71 -10.06
CA ARG A 16 -13.62 3.48 -10.54
C ARG A 16 -12.73 2.71 -11.51
N ARG A 17 -12.15 3.38 -12.51
CA ARG A 17 -11.21 2.75 -13.46
C ARG A 17 -10.01 2.12 -12.76
N ARG A 18 -9.44 2.79 -11.75
CA ARG A 18 -8.33 2.24 -10.96
C ARG A 18 -8.76 1.05 -10.11
N ALA A 19 -9.94 1.13 -9.48
CA ALA A 19 -10.47 0.05 -8.66
C ALA A 19 -10.72 -1.22 -9.50
N GLU A 20 -11.30 -1.07 -10.70
CA GLU A 20 -11.53 -2.17 -11.64
C GLU A 20 -10.22 -2.84 -12.05
N ALA A 21 -9.17 -2.06 -12.34
CA ALA A 21 -7.84 -2.60 -12.64
C ALA A 21 -7.24 -3.40 -11.47
N MET A 22 -7.67 -3.13 -10.24
CA MET A 22 -7.27 -3.85 -9.03
C MET A 22 -8.25 -4.99 -8.65
N GLY A 23 -9.31 -5.21 -9.43
CA GLY A 23 -10.38 -6.16 -9.11
C GLY A 23 -11.23 -5.77 -7.89
N LYS A 24 -11.27 -4.48 -7.55
CA LYS A 24 -11.97 -3.93 -6.36
C LYS A 24 -13.06 -2.93 -6.76
N SER A 25 -13.98 -2.67 -5.84
CA SER A 25 -14.92 -1.54 -5.97
C SER A 25 -14.38 -0.29 -5.28
N VAL A 26 -14.85 0.90 -5.70
CA VAL A 26 -14.50 2.17 -5.02
C VAL A 26 -14.87 2.14 -3.54
N ASN A 27 -16.04 1.59 -3.20
CA ASN A 27 -16.47 1.46 -1.80
C ASN A 27 -15.56 0.55 -0.98
N GLN A 28 -15.01 -0.51 -1.60
CA GLN A 28 -14.04 -1.37 -0.94
C GLN A 28 -12.74 -0.61 -0.66
N LEU A 29 -12.22 0.15 -1.62
CA LEU A 29 -11.03 0.98 -1.41
C LEU A 29 -11.23 2.04 -0.32
N VAL A 30 -12.41 2.69 -0.30
CA VAL A 30 -12.74 3.66 0.76
C VAL A 30 -12.76 2.98 2.13
N ARG A 31 -13.34 1.78 2.24
CA ARG A 31 -13.35 1.03 3.51
C ARG A 31 -11.94 0.65 3.95
N GLU A 32 -11.14 0.06 3.07
CA GLU A 32 -9.76 -0.33 3.35
C GLU A 32 -8.93 0.87 3.80
N TYR A 33 -9.06 2.01 3.10
CA TYR A 33 -8.37 3.24 3.48
C TYR A 33 -8.78 3.75 4.87
N LEU A 34 -10.08 3.74 5.18
CA LEU A 34 -10.56 4.16 6.50
C LEU A 34 -10.14 3.19 7.61
N GLU A 35 -10.06 1.89 7.33
CA GLU A 35 -9.54 0.89 8.26
C GLU A 35 -8.04 1.10 8.52
N GLN A 36 -7.25 1.33 7.47
CA GLN A 36 -5.84 1.68 7.60
C GLN A 36 -5.65 2.98 8.38
N LEU A 37 -6.42 4.02 8.06
CA LEU A 37 -6.36 5.32 8.72
C LEU A 37 -6.75 5.23 10.20
N ALA A 38 -7.74 4.40 10.53
CA ALA A 38 -8.15 4.14 11.91
C ALA A 38 -7.16 3.24 12.68
N GLY A 39 -6.04 2.85 12.07
CA GLY A 39 -5.05 1.96 12.68
C GLY A 39 -5.53 0.51 12.80
N LYS A 40 -6.58 0.12 12.06
CA LYS A 40 -7.06 -1.26 11.97
C LYS A 40 -6.35 -2.09 10.90
N SER A 41 -5.39 -1.52 10.16
CA SER A 41 -4.40 -2.37 9.48
C SER A 41 -3.71 -3.17 10.57
N ASP A 42 -3.99 -4.46 10.64
CA ASP A 42 -3.46 -5.32 11.66
C ASP A 42 -1.94 -5.34 11.52
N ARG A 43 -1.29 -4.49 12.30
CA ARG A 43 0.17 -4.31 12.31
C ARG A 43 0.84 -5.65 12.52
N GLU A 44 0.26 -6.51 13.35
CA GLU A 44 0.75 -7.85 13.60
C GLU A 44 0.58 -8.74 12.37
N ALA A 45 -0.54 -8.64 11.65
CA ALA A 45 -0.72 -9.34 10.38
C ALA A 45 0.30 -8.91 9.32
N HIS A 46 0.61 -7.61 9.21
CA HIS A 46 1.64 -7.12 8.28
C HIS A 46 3.05 -7.56 8.68
N ILE A 47 3.37 -7.58 9.97
CA ILE A 47 4.65 -8.12 10.47
C ILE A 47 4.74 -9.62 10.19
N ALA A 48 3.65 -10.37 10.39
CA ALA A 48 3.59 -11.80 10.11
C ALA A 48 3.77 -12.09 8.61
N GLU A 49 3.07 -11.33 7.74
CA GLU A 49 3.19 -11.42 6.28
C GLU A 49 4.62 -11.10 5.82
N LEU A 50 5.23 -10.03 6.33
CA LEU A 50 6.62 -9.70 6.04
C LEU A 50 7.57 -10.84 6.47
N GLY A 51 7.31 -11.44 7.63
CA GLY A 51 8.07 -12.59 8.12
C GLY A 51 7.97 -13.80 7.17
N GLU A 52 6.77 -14.12 6.69
CA GLU A 52 6.54 -15.20 5.72
C GLU A 52 7.25 -14.93 4.39
N LEU A 53 7.08 -13.72 3.83
CA LEU A 53 7.75 -13.33 2.57
C LEU A 53 9.27 -13.38 2.69
N THR A 54 9.80 -12.97 3.84
CA THR A 54 11.25 -13.02 4.10
C THR A 54 11.75 -14.46 4.19
N ARG A 55 11.02 -15.36 4.87
CA ARG A 55 11.37 -16.78 4.96
C ARG A 55 11.34 -17.50 3.61
N ASN A 56 10.38 -17.15 2.76
CA ASN A 56 10.16 -17.80 1.47
C ASN A 56 10.98 -17.17 0.33
N SER A 57 11.65 -16.04 0.57
CA SER A 57 12.49 -15.36 -0.41
C SER A 57 13.94 -15.85 -0.30
N THR A 58 14.59 -16.07 -1.45
CA THR A 58 16.02 -16.40 -1.50
C THR A 58 16.92 -15.18 -1.30
N GLY A 59 16.38 -13.96 -1.46
CA GLY A 59 17.13 -12.71 -1.40
C GLY A 59 18.17 -12.57 -2.51
N ASN A 60 18.14 -11.48 -3.27
CA ASN A 60 19.19 -11.20 -4.25
C ASN A 60 19.47 -9.70 -4.33
N SER A 61 20.50 -9.25 -3.63
CA SER A 61 20.97 -7.86 -3.69
C SER A 61 21.64 -7.51 -5.01
N ARG A 62 21.83 -8.48 -5.92
CA ARG A 62 22.52 -8.32 -7.21
C ARG A 62 23.90 -7.69 -7.05
N GLY A 63 24.60 -8.03 -5.96
CA GLY A 63 25.92 -7.50 -5.65
C GLY A 63 25.91 -6.09 -5.05
N TRP A 64 24.73 -5.48 -4.83
CA TRP A 64 24.63 -4.23 -4.10
C TRP A 64 25.19 -4.37 -2.70
N LYS A 65 26.05 -3.43 -2.32
CA LYS A 65 26.66 -3.32 -1.00
C LYS A 65 26.39 -1.92 -0.49
N PHE A 66 26.03 -1.84 0.78
CA PHE A 66 25.87 -0.55 1.45
C PHE A 66 27.19 0.21 1.41
N ASN A 67 27.16 1.42 0.87
CA ASN A 67 28.27 2.36 0.88
C ASN A 67 27.81 3.63 1.61
N ARG A 68 28.35 3.86 2.81
CA ARG A 68 27.95 4.99 3.65
C ARG A 68 28.21 6.34 2.98
N GLU A 69 29.26 6.43 2.17
CA GLU A 69 29.68 7.68 1.52
C GLU A 69 28.66 8.17 0.48
N GLU A 70 27.89 7.26 -0.14
CA GLU A 70 26.80 7.61 -1.08
C GLU A 70 25.71 8.46 -0.43
N ILE A 71 25.53 8.36 0.90
CA ILE A 71 24.53 9.15 1.64
C ILE A 71 24.94 10.63 1.71
N HIS A 72 26.23 10.92 1.55
CA HIS A 72 26.79 12.27 1.63
C HIS A 72 27.07 12.88 0.27
N GLU A 73 26.87 12.15 -0.83
CA GLU A 73 26.87 12.67 -2.19
C GLU A 73 25.66 13.60 -2.38
N ARG A 74 25.83 14.87 -2.04
CA ARG A 74 24.89 15.93 -2.40
C ARG A 74 24.98 16.13 -3.92
N ARG A 75 23.97 15.70 -4.66
CA ARG A 75 23.70 16.16 -6.03
C ARG A 75 22.98 17.50 -6.03
#